data_AF-A0A540LJI0-F1
#
_entry.id   AF-A0A540LJI0-F1
#
_cell.length_a   1.000
_cell.length_b   1.000
_cell.length_c   1.000
_cell.angle_alpha   90.00
_cell.angle_beta   90.00
_cell.angle_gamma   90.00
#
_symmetry.space_group_name_H-M   'P 1'
#
loop_
_entity.id
_entity.type
_entity.pdbx_description
1 polymer ?
#
loop_
_entity_poly.entity_id
_entity_poly.type
_entity_poly.pdbx_seq_one_letter_code
_entity_poly.pdbx_strand_id
1 'polypeptide(L)'
;MESIFGLVGDGFAVVAADTSAVHSILVHKSNEDKIMVLDSHKLVAASGEPGDRVQFTEYIQKNVALYQFRNGIPLTTAAAANFTRGELATALRKGSGV
;
A
#
# COMPACT_ATOMS: atom_id res chain seq x y z
N MET A 1 -14.85 -1.52 9.35
CA MET A 1 -13.48 -1.92 9.77
C MET A 1 -13.00 -2.93 8.76
N GLU A 2 -11.82 -2.71 8.19
CA GLU A 2 -11.25 -3.53 7.14
C GLU A 2 -10.33 -4.59 7.76
N SER A 3 -10.09 -5.69 7.06
CA SER A 3 -9.23 -6.79 7.56
C SER A 3 -8.22 -7.17 6.51
N ILE A 4 -6.95 -7.23 6.92
CA ILE A 4 -5.83 -7.58 6.06
C ILE A 4 -5.00 -8.65 6.76
N PHE A 5 -4.64 -9.68 6.01
CA PHE A 5 -3.80 -10.79 6.46
C PHE A 5 -2.63 -10.99 5.50
N GLY A 6 -1.46 -11.28 6.05
CA GLY A 6 -0.27 -11.64 5.29
C GLY A 6 0.33 -12.91 5.85
N LEU A 7 0.68 -13.86 4.98
CA LEU A 7 1.39 -15.10 5.33
C LEU A 7 2.59 -15.26 4.41
N VAL A 8 3.73 -15.57 4.98
CA VAL A 8 4.94 -15.93 4.24
C VAL A 8 5.19 -17.42 4.42
N GLY A 9 5.32 -18.13 3.30
CA GLY A 9 5.74 -19.52 3.25
C GLY A 9 7.13 -19.64 2.63
N ASP A 10 7.60 -20.87 2.48
CA ASP A 10 8.86 -21.13 1.79
C ASP A 10 8.69 -20.89 0.28
N GLY A 11 9.35 -19.86 -0.24
CA GLY A 11 9.29 -19.48 -1.66
C GLY A 11 8.07 -18.67 -2.09
N PHE A 12 7.16 -18.28 -1.18
CA PHE A 12 5.98 -17.50 -1.55
C PHE A 12 5.47 -16.57 -0.42
N ALA A 13 4.66 -15.59 -0.81
CA ALA A 13 3.90 -14.75 0.11
C ALA A 13 2.45 -14.64 -0.36
N VAL A 14 1.50 -14.72 0.57
CA VAL A 14 0.07 -14.53 0.34
C VAL A 14 -0.38 -13.31 1.12
N VAL A 15 -1.17 -12.46 0.46
CA VAL A 15 -1.85 -11.34 1.10
C VAL A 15 -3.32 -11.42 0.76
N ALA A 16 -4.16 -11.31 1.79
CA ALA A 16 -5.60 -11.30 1.67
C ALA A 16 -6.14 -10.01 2.31
N ALA A 17 -7.09 -9.37 1.65
CA ALA A 17 -7.80 -8.23 2.18
C ALA A 17 -9.30 -8.44 1.98
N ASP A 18 -10.11 -7.94 2.90
CA ASP A 18 -11.55 -7.87 2.69
C ASP A 18 -11.89 -6.93 1.53
N THR A 19 -13.05 -7.13 0.92
CA THR A 19 -13.46 -6.38 -0.28
C THR A 19 -14.53 -5.34 -0.01
N SER A 20 -14.85 -5.08 1.26
CA SER A 20 -15.98 -4.24 1.66
C SER A 20 -15.57 -2.77 1.82
N ALA A 21 -16.29 -1.87 1.14
CA ALA A 21 -16.20 -0.42 1.32
C ALA A 21 -17.40 0.01 2.18
N VAL A 22 -17.15 0.30 3.46
CA VAL A 22 -18.20 0.57 4.44
C VAL A 22 -18.09 1.98 4.98
N HIS A 23 -19.18 2.74 4.97
CA HIS A 23 -19.29 4.03 5.63
C HIS A 23 -20.49 4.02 6.57
N SER A 24 -20.26 4.26 7.86
CA SER A 24 -21.28 4.08 8.90
C SER A 24 -21.86 2.65 8.84
N ILE A 25 -23.18 2.51 8.69
CA ILE A 25 -23.87 1.21 8.57
C ILE A 25 -24.02 0.71 7.13
N LEU A 26 -23.63 1.52 6.14
CA LEU A 26 -23.88 1.25 4.72
C LEU A 26 -22.65 0.64 4.06
N VAL A 27 -22.87 -0.44 3.30
CA VAL A 27 -21.87 -1.00 2.39
C VAL A 27 -22.05 -0.33 1.03
N HIS A 28 -21.11 0.53 0.66
CA HIS A 28 -21.11 1.22 -0.62
C HIS A 28 -20.68 0.31 -1.78
N LYS A 29 -19.74 -0.61 -1.49
CA LYS A 29 -19.15 -1.53 -2.48
C LYS A 29 -18.68 -2.80 -1.79
N SER A 30 -18.81 -3.95 -2.45
CA SER A 30 -18.41 -5.27 -1.93
C SER A 30 -17.26 -5.92 -2.72
N ASN A 31 -16.70 -5.20 -3.68
CA ASN A 31 -15.59 -5.61 -4.54
C ASN A 31 -14.51 -4.52 -4.63
N GLU A 32 -14.24 -3.84 -3.53
CA GLU A 32 -13.11 -2.91 -3.45
C GLU A 32 -11.80 -3.69 -3.31
N ASP A 33 -10.84 -3.44 -4.21
CA ASP A 33 -9.51 -4.00 -4.10
C ASP A 33 -8.64 -3.10 -3.20
N LYS A 34 -8.09 -3.72 -2.15
CA LYS A 34 -7.25 -3.08 -1.14
C LYS A 34 -5.78 -3.46 -1.27
N ILE A 35 -5.44 -4.26 -2.28
CA ILE A 35 -4.09 -4.74 -2.56
C ILE A 35 -3.58 -4.01 -3.81
N MET A 36 -2.55 -3.21 -3.64
CA MET A 36 -1.88 -2.49 -4.72
C MET A 36 -0.64 -3.26 -5.19
N VAL A 37 -0.50 -3.43 -6.51
CA VAL A 37 0.73 -3.95 -7.13
C VAL A 37 1.75 -2.82 -7.21
N LEU A 38 2.92 -2.98 -6.56
CA LEU A 38 3.99 -1.99 -6.61
C LEU A 38 4.92 -2.18 -7.80
N ASP A 39 5.29 -3.45 -8.06
CA ASP A 39 6.07 -3.87 -9.21
C ASP A 39 5.83 -5.37 -9.49
N SER A 40 6.60 -5.97 -10.39
CA SER A 40 6.44 -7.38 -10.79
C SER A 40 6.56 -8.40 -9.64
N HIS A 41 7.17 -8.05 -8.51
CA HIS A 41 7.41 -8.97 -7.38
C HIS A 41 7.02 -8.38 -6.02
N LYS A 42 6.25 -7.28 -5.99
CA LYS A 42 5.88 -6.58 -4.75
C LYS A 42 4.43 -6.12 -4.79
N LEU A 43 3.78 -6.30 -3.66
CA LEU A 43 2.39 -5.92 -3.42
C LEU A 43 2.28 -5.28 -2.03
N VAL A 44 1.34 -4.36 -1.90
CA VAL A 44 1.04 -3.65 -0.66
C VAL A 44 -0.45 -3.71 -0.42
N ALA A 45 -0.85 -4.35 0.67
CA ALA A 45 -2.20 -4.19 1.20
C ALA A 45 -2.18 -3.09 2.26
N ALA A 46 -3.14 -2.17 2.16
CA ALA A 46 -3.26 -1.06 3.09
C ALA A 46 -4.69 -0.98 3.61
N SER A 47 -4.83 -0.75 4.92
CA SER A 47 -6.11 -0.48 5.55
C SER A 47 -6.11 0.93 6.11
N GLY A 48 -7.27 1.59 6.02
CA GLY A 48 -7.46 2.94 6.54
C GLY A 48 -8.61 3.63 5.82
N GLU A 49 -8.71 4.94 6.03
CA GLU A 49 -9.67 5.77 5.29
C GLU A 49 -9.38 5.66 3.78
N PRO A 50 -10.38 5.43 2.91
CA PRO A 50 -10.17 5.20 1.48
C PRO A 50 -9.36 6.31 0.80
N GLY A 51 -9.58 7.58 1.17
CA GLY A 51 -8.82 8.71 0.63
C GLY A 51 -7.32 8.61 0.92
N ASP A 52 -6.95 8.43 2.19
CA ASP A 52 -5.55 8.32 2.59
C ASP A 52 -4.90 7.04 2.02
N ARG A 53 -5.65 5.93 2.00
CA ARG A 53 -5.20 4.65 1.47
C ARG A 53 -4.79 4.77 0.00
N VAL A 54 -5.67 5.33 -0.84
CA VAL A 54 -5.41 5.49 -2.28
C VAL A 54 -4.25 6.45 -2.50
N GLN A 55 -4.32 7.64 -1.90
CA GLN A 55 -3.28 8.67 -2.09
C GLN A 55 -1.89 8.19 -1.67
N PHE A 56 -1.79 7.53 -0.51
CA PHE A 56 -0.52 7.06 0.00
C PHE A 56 0.03 5.87 -0.80
N THR A 57 -0.80 4.88 -1.11
CA THR A 57 -0.34 3.70 -1.87
C THR A 57 0.05 4.04 -3.29
N GLU A 58 -0.67 4.95 -3.97
CA GLU A 58 -0.29 5.46 -5.28
C GLU A 58 1.01 6.26 -5.23
N TYR A 59 1.17 7.14 -4.24
CA TYR A 59 2.42 7.88 -4.03
C TYR A 59 3.61 6.93 -3.91
N ILE A 60 3.49 5.87 -3.11
CA ILE A 60 4.54 4.85 -2.99
C ILE A 60 4.78 4.13 -4.31
N GLN A 61 3.73 3.66 -5.00
CA GLN A 61 3.85 2.97 -6.29
C GLN A 61 4.61 3.82 -7.31
N LYS A 62 4.23 5.09 -7.47
CA LYS A 62 4.87 5.98 -8.46
C LYS A 62 6.33 6.27 -8.12
N ASN A 63 6.68 6.42 -6.84
CA ASN A 63 8.08 6.64 -6.45
C ASN A 63 8.94 5.39 -6.61
N VAL A 64 8.40 4.19 -6.33
CA VAL A 64 9.08 2.91 -6.61
C VAL A 64 9.34 2.75 -8.11
N ALA A 65 8.32 3.02 -8.95
CA ALA A 65 8.46 2.99 -10.40
C ALA A 65 9.45 4.04 -10.92
N LEU A 66 9.42 5.27 -10.37
CA LEU A 66 10.35 6.33 -10.72
C LEU A 66 11.80 5.97 -10.37
N TYR A 67 12.02 5.34 -9.22
CA TYR A 67 13.35 4.83 -8.85
C TYR A 67 13.86 3.83 -9.88
N GLN A 68 13.04 2.87 -10.27
CA GLN A 68 13.41 1.87 -11.28
C GLN A 68 13.70 2.53 -12.64
N PHE A 69 12.89 3.51 -13.05
CA PHE A 69 13.09 4.25 -14.28
C PHE A 69 14.41 5.03 -14.29
N ARG A 70 14.76 5.68 -13.17
CA ARG A 70 15.98 6.49 -13.05
C ARG A 70 17.26 5.67 -12.96
N ASN A 71 17.22 4.53 -12.28
CA ASN A 71 18.42 3.75 -11.95
C ASN A 71 18.56 2.48 -12.80
N GLY A 72 17.52 2.10 -13.57
CA GLY A 72 17.49 0.88 -14.37
C GLY A 72 17.34 -0.42 -13.57
N ILE A 73 17.24 -0.34 -12.24
CA ILE A 73 17.12 -1.50 -11.34
C ILE A 73 15.93 -1.34 -10.38
N PRO A 74 15.14 -2.40 -10.12
CA PRO A 74 14.05 -2.35 -9.16
C PRO A 74 14.59 -2.32 -7.72
N LEU A 75 13.84 -1.69 -6.82
CA LEU A 75 14.16 -1.75 -5.38
C LEU A 75 14.03 -3.18 -4.86
N THR A 76 14.83 -3.51 -3.85
CA THR A 76 14.58 -4.72 -3.06
C THR A 76 13.35 -4.52 -2.17
N THR A 77 12.70 -5.62 -1.76
CA THR A 77 11.50 -5.54 -0.90
C THR A 77 11.80 -4.84 0.42
N ALA A 78 12.97 -5.08 1.01
CA ALA A 78 13.41 -4.39 2.22
C ALA A 78 13.64 -2.88 1.99
N ALA A 79 14.18 -2.49 0.84
CA ALA A 79 14.35 -1.07 0.51
C ALA A 79 13.00 -0.36 0.30
N ALA A 80 12.09 -0.99 -0.44
CA ALA A 80 10.73 -0.47 -0.63
C ALA A 80 9.98 -0.33 0.70
N ALA A 81 10.03 -1.34 1.58
CA ALA A 81 9.39 -1.29 2.89
C ALA A 81 9.99 -0.19 3.79
N ASN A 82 11.30 -0.01 3.78
CA ASN A 82 11.97 1.07 4.52
C ASN A 82 11.61 2.45 3.99
N PHE A 83 11.53 2.60 2.67
CA PHE A 83 11.07 3.82 2.02
C PHE A 83 9.63 4.14 2.43
N THR A 84 8.70 3.19 2.28
CA THR A 84 7.29 3.36 2.69
C THR A 84 7.15 3.77 4.14
N ARG A 85 7.87 3.10 5.05
CA ARG A 85 7.89 3.46 6.47
C ARG A 85 8.44 4.87 6.72
N GLY A 86 9.49 5.26 5.99
CA GLY A 86 10.08 6.60 6.09
C GLY A 86 9.13 7.71 5.62
N GLU A 87 8.43 7.49 4.52
CA GLU A 87 7.44 8.42 3.99
C GLU A 87 6.23 8.55 4.93
N LEU A 88 5.72 7.43 5.46
CA LEU A 88 4.65 7.45 6.46
C LEU A 88 5.09 8.20 7.73
N ALA A 89 6.30 7.92 8.23
CA ALA A 89 6.86 8.59 9.39
C ALA A 89 7.03 10.10 9.17
N THR A 90 7.39 10.51 7.95
CA THR A 90 7.51 11.93 7.59
C THR A 90 6.14 12.59 7.52
N ALA A 91 5.16 11.94 6.88
CA ALA A 91 3.79 12.44 6.78
C ALA A 91 3.16 12.68 8.15
N LEU A 92 3.36 11.77 9.11
CA LEU A 92 2.86 11.91 10.49
C LEU A 92 3.40 13.16 11.23
N ARG A 93 4.55 13.70 10.82
CA ARG A 93 5.22 14.83 11.50
C ARG A 93 5.12 16.16 10.76
N LYS A 94 4.64 16.16 9.52
CA LYS A 94 4.47 17.39 8.73
C LYS A 94 3.26 18.23 9.18
N GLY A 95 2.39 17.68 10.03
CA GLY A 95 1.14 18.33 10.45
C GLY A 95 0.12 18.34 9.31
N SER A 96 -1.17 18.32 9.65
CA SER A 96 -2.27 18.40 8.69
C SER A 96 -2.26 19.78 8.02
N GLY A 97 -1.48 19.90 6.95
CA GLY A 97 -1.35 21.13 6.18
C GLY A 97 -1.40 20.78 4.70
N VAL A 98 -2.38 21.37 4.03
CA VAL A 98 -2.36 21.68 2.60
C VAL A 98 -0.95 22.00 2.10
#